data_AF-A0A520IU03-F1
#
_entry.id   AF-A0A520IU03-F1
#
_cell.length_a   1.000
_cell.length_b   1.000
_cell.length_c   1.000
_cell.angle_alpha   90.00
_cell.angle_beta   90.00
_cell.angle_gamma   90.00
#
_symmetry.space_group_name_H-M   'P 1'
#
loop_
_entity.id
_entity.type
_entity.pdbx_description
1 polymer ?
#
loop_
_entity_poly.entity_id
_entity_poly.type
_entity_poly.pdbx_seq_one_letter_code
_entity_poly.pdbx_strand_id
1 'polypeptide(L)' 'MAAPSGPGPAPLVGGSLALTAFALALGTFMQVLDTTIANVSLPTIAGNLGVSSDNSTWIVTAFAVANGVAVPLTGWL' A
#
# COMPACT_ATOMS: atom_id res chain seq x y z
N MET A 1 32.07 -12.28 -21.03
CA MET A 1 32.98 -11.42 -20.23
C MET A 1 32.13 -10.84 -19.10
N ALA A 2 32.25 -11.37 -17.89
CA ALA A 2 31.42 -10.96 -16.76
C ALA A 2 31.86 -9.57 -16.26
N ALA A 3 30.91 -8.65 -16.10
CA ALA A 3 31.18 -7.33 -15.53
C ALA A 3 31.62 -7.47 -14.06
N PRO A 4 32.58 -6.67 -13.57
CA PRO A 4 32.94 -6.67 -12.16
C PRO A 4 31.78 -6.12 -11.32
N SER A 5 31.25 -6.94 -10.43
CA SER A 5 30.32 -6.53 -9.38
C SER A 5 31.08 -5.62 -8.40
N GLY A 6 30.84 -4.31 -8.49
CA GLY A 6 31.35 -3.34 -7.53
C GLY A 6 30.86 -3.65 -6.10
N PRO A 7 31.54 -3.14 -5.06
CA PRO A 7 31.07 -3.29 -3.69
C PRO A 7 29.65 -2.71 -3.59
N GLY A 8 28.71 -3.52 -3.08
CA GLY A 8 27.34 -3.08 -2.86
C GLY A 8 27.24 -1.89 -1.90
N PRO A 9 26.11 -1.17 -1.89
CA PRO A 9 25.92 -0.04 -0.99
C PRO A 9 26.24 -0.41 0.46
N ALA A 10 26.98 0.45 1.16
CA ALA A 10 27.28 0.25 2.57
C ALA A 10 25.95 0.13 3.36
N PRO A 11 25.82 -0.87 4.27
CA PRO A 11 24.61 -1.03 5.06
C PRO A 11 24.27 0.25 5.83
N LEU A 12 22.99 0.61 5.87
CA LEU A 12 22.52 1.66 6.78
C LEU A 12 22.73 1.17 8.22
N VAL A 13 23.20 2.03 9.11
CA VAL A 13 23.50 1.67 10.51
C VAL A 13 23.05 2.78 11.46
N GLY A 14 22.72 2.39 12.69
CA GLY A 14 22.32 3.32 13.75
C GLY A 14 21.00 4.05 13.46
N GLY A 15 20.99 5.37 13.67
CA GLY A 15 19.77 6.19 13.56
C GLY A 15 19.18 6.27 12.14
N SER A 16 20.02 6.20 11.09
CA SER A 16 19.54 6.19 9.71
C SER A 16 18.71 4.95 9.39
N LEU A 17 19.17 3.77 9.83
CA LEU A 17 18.43 2.52 9.68
C LEU A 17 17.11 2.55 10.44
N ALA A 18 17.10 3.08 11.66
CA ALA A 18 15.88 3.19 12.46
C ALA A 18 14.84 4.10 11.78
N LEU A 19 15.26 5.23 11.21
CA LEU A 19 14.38 6.15 10.48
C LEU A 19 13.81 5.48 9.22
N THR A 20 14.65 4.82 8.43
CA THR A 20 14.20 4.10 7.22
C THR A 20 13.25 2.95 7.56
N ALA A 21 13.54 2.18 8.61
CA ALA A 21 12.66 1.11 9.08
C ALA A 21 11.31 1.66 9.53
N PHE A 22 11.30 2.77 10.27
CA PHE A 22 10.07 3.44 10.66
C PHE A 22 9.28 3.97 9.45
N ALA A 23 9.95 4.58 8.47
CA ALA A 23 9.30 5.07 7.25
C ALA A 23 8.67 3.92 6.45
N LEU A 24 9.35 2.78 6.32
CA LEU A 24 8.81 1.57 5.68
C LEU A 24 7.62 0.99 6.45
N ALA A 25 7.73 0.92 7.79
CA ALA A 25 6.65 0.46 8.65
C ALA A 25 5.43 1.36 8.53
N LEU A 26 5.62 2.69 8.49
CA LEU A 26 4.56 3.66 8.31
C LEU A 26 3.89 3.55 6.94
N GLY A 27 4.67 3.38 5.86
CA GLY A 27 4.12 3.16 4.52
C GLY A 27 3.26 1.89 4.47
N THR A 28 3.76 0.80 5.05
CA THR A 28 3.02 -0.46 5.15
C THR A 28 1.73 -0.30 5.98
N PHE A 29 1.81 0.44 7.08
CA PHE A 29 0.67 0.74 7.93
C PHE A 29 -0.42 1.52 7.17
N MET A 30 -0.06 2.56 6.43
CA MET A 30 -1.02 3.37 5.66
C MET A 30 -1.73 2.51 4.60
N GLN A 31 -1.03 1.59 3.95
CA GLN A 31 -1.65 0.69 2.98
C GLN A 31 -2.69 -0.25 3.60
N VAL A 32 -2.40 -0.77 4.80
CA VAL A 32 -3.39 -1.57 5.55
C VAL A 32 -4.55 -0.70 5.99
N LEU A 33 -4.28 0.51 6.47
CA LEU A 33 -5.29 1.48 6.90
C LEU A 33 -6.29 1.80 5.78
N ASP A 34 -5.82 2.07 4.55
CA ASP A 34 -6.70 2.34 3.40
C ASP A 34 -7.63 1.15 3.10
N THR A 35 -7.09 -0.06 3.15
CA THR A 35 -7.86 -1.30 2.95
C THR A 35 -8.91 -1.48 4.04
N THR A 36 -8.57 -1.16 5.29
CA THR A 36 -9.55 -1.24 6.40
C THR A 36 -10.66 -0.19 6.29
N ILE A 37 -10.36 1.04 5.84
CA ILE A 37 -11.37 2.08 5.61
C ILE A 37 -12.37 1.63 4.54
N ALA A 38 -11.86 1.12 3.40
CA ALA A 38 -12.72 0.61 2.34
C ALA A 38 -13.64 -0.51 2.85
N ASN A 39 -13.11 -1.43 3.65
CA ASN A 39 -13.88 -2.58 4.13
C ASN A 39 -14.86 -2.25 5.27
N VAL A 40 -14.56 -1.27 6.12
CA VAL A 40 -15.37 -0.97 7.32
C VAL A 40 -16.31 0.21 7.11
N SER A 41 -15.86 1.29 6.47
CA SER A 41 -16.61 2.54 6.40
C SER A 41 -17.58 2.59 5.23
N LEU A 42 -17.26 1.96 4.09
CA LEU A 42 -18.13 2.00 2.91
C LEU A 42 -19.51 1.35 3.12
N PRO A 43 -19.64 0.18 3.77
CA PRO A 43 -20.95 -0.41 4.03
C PRO A 43 -21.83 0.48 4.92
N THR A 44 -21.24 1.15 5.92
CA THR A 44 -21.94 2.08 6.81
C THR A 44 -22.40 3.34 6.06
N ILE A 45 -21.54 3.91 5.20
CA ILE A 45 -21.89 5.06 4.36
C ILE A 45 -23.01 4.70 3.38
N ALA A 46 -22.94 3.55 2.72
CA ALA A 46 -23.98 3.10 1.80
C ALA A 46 -25.32 2.83 2.50
N GLY A 47 -25.29 2.23 3.69
CA GLY A 47 -26.47 2.05 4.53
C GLY A 47 -27.12 3.38 4.94
N ASN A 48 -26.32 4.39 5.28
CA ASN A 48 -26.82 5.72 5.66
C ASN A 48 -27.39 6.52 4.48
N LEU A 49 -26.91 6.31 3.25
CA LEU A 49 -27.41 6.98 2.05
C LEU A 49 -28.51 6.19 1.29
N GLY A 50 -28.89 5.00 1.77
CA GLY A 50 -29.86 4.14 1.09
C GLY A 50 -29.37 3.58 -0.25
N VAL A 51 -28.05 3.50 -0.44
CA VAL A 51 -27.42 2.97 -1.67
C VAL A 51 -27.33 1.44 -1.56
N SER A 52 -27.68 0.73 -2.65
CA SER A 52 -27.63 -0.74 -2.67
C SER A 52 -26.25 -1.28 -2.28
N SER A 53 -26.24 -2.36 -1.48
CA SER A 53 -25.05 -3.06 -1.00
C SER A 53 -24.07 -3.41 -2.13
N ASP A 54 -24.60 -3.69 -3.32
CA ASP A 54 -23.83 -4.02 -4.52
C ASP A 54 -22.83 -2.93 -4.91
N ASN A 55 -23.19 -1.65 -4.75
CA ASN A 55 -22.28 -0.55 -5.06
C ASN A 55 -21.10 -0.50 -4.08
N SER A 56 -21.29 -0.89 -2.82
CA SER A 56 -20.19 -0.96 -1.84
C SER A 56 -19.19 -2.07 -2.19
N THR A 57 -19.71 -3.22 -2.64
CA THR A 57 -18.88 -4.35 -3.09
C THR A 57 -18.05 -4.00 -4.32
N TRP A 58 -18.62 -3.26 -5.28
CA TRP A 58 -17.87 -2.79 -6.46
C TRP A 58 -16.76 -1.80 -6.10
N ILE A 59 -16.93 -0.96 -5.07
CA ILE A 59 -15.88 -0.03 -4.63
C ILE A 59 -14.68 -0.77 -4.03
N VAL A 60 -14.90 -1.77 -3.18
CA VAL A 60 -13.80 -2.60 -2.62
C VAL A 60 -13.06 -3.34 -3.73
N THR A 61 -13.80 -3.85 -4.71
CA THR A 61 -13.22 -4.54 -5.87
C THR A 61 -12.38 -3.59 -6.72
N ALA A 62 -12.88 -2.37 -6.99
CA ALA A 62 -12.15 -1.33 -7.72
C ALA A 62 -10.88 -0.90 -6.98
N PHE A 63 -10.92 -0.79 -5.65
CA PHE A 63 -9.75 -0.50 -4.82
C PHE A 63 -8.68 -1.60 -4.94
N ALA A 64 -9.07 -2.88 -4.94
CA ALA A 64 -8.15 -3.99 -5.16
C ALA A 64 -7.51 -3.96 -6.55
N VAL A 65 -8.29 -3.65 -7.61
CA VAL A 65 -7.77 -3.48 -8.98
C VAL A 65 -6.79 -2.31 -9.05
N ALA A 66 -7.12 -1.17 -8.44
CA ALA A 66 -6.24 0.01 -8.40
C ALA A 66 -4.91 -0.30 -7.71
N ASN A 67 -4.94 -1.02 -6.57
CA ASN A 67 -3.73 -1.49 -5.88
C ASN A 67 -2.92 -2.47 -6.76
N GLY A 68 -3.60 -3.38 -7.45
CA GLY A 68 -2.97 -4.33 -8.36
C GLY A 68 -2.21 -3.66 -9.51
N VAL A 69 -2.61 -2.45 -9.92
CA VAL A 69 -1.90 -1.65 -10.93
C VAL A 69 -0.82 -0.76 -10.30
N ALA A 70 -1.11 -0.13 -9.16
CA ALA A 70 -0.21 0.84 -8.54
C ALA A 70 1.04 0.20 -7.90
N VAL A 71 0.91 -0.96 -7.25
CA VAL A 71 2.03 -1.62 -6.54
C VAL A 71 3.15 -2.10 -7.48
N PRO A 72 2.86 -2.70 -8.65
CA PRO A 72 3.92 -3.02 -9.61
C PRO A 72 4.63 -1.77 -10.15
N LEU A 73 3.91 -0.66 -10.35
CA LEU A 73 4.48 0.57 -10.89
C LEU A 73 5.47 1.23 -9.91
N THR A 74 5.22 1.17 -8.60
CA THR A 74 6.16 1.68 -7.59
C THR A 74 7.42 0.82 -7.44
N GLY A 75 7.41 -0.42 -7.92
CA GLY A 75 8.60 -1.29 -7.98
C GLY A 75 9.51 -1.03 -9.18
N TRP A 76 9.01 -0.34 -10.22
CA TRP A 76 9.78 0.02 -11.42
C TRP A 76 10.25 1.48 -11.45
N LEU A 77 9.59 2.38 -10.70
CA LEU A 77 9.97 3.78 -10.49
C LEU A 77 11.02 3.93 -9.39
#